data_AF-A0A7Y6PNI9-F1
#
_entry.id   AF-A0A7Y6PNI9-F1
#
_cell.length_a   1.000
_cell.length_b   1.000
_cell.length_c   1.000
_cell.angle_alpha   90.00
_cell.angle_beta   90.00
_cell.angle_gamma   90.00
#
_symmetry.space_group_name_H-M   'P 1'
#
loop_
_entity.id
_entity.type
_entity.pdbx_description
1 polymer ?
#
loop_
_entity_poly.entity_id
_entity_poly.type
_entity_poly.pdbx_seq_one_letter_code
_entity_poly.pdbx_strand_id
1 'polypeptide(L)'
;MSDQRQAWFARVVESGLQNQIFNPADVLAHATPDVLANHLPPDLLSKVLTASLAAGSMTPERVLETVTPELLAKHLPHEVLWACIAAAAARAGVTNVVVS
;
A
#
# COMPACT_ATOMS: atom_id res chain seq x y z
N MET A 1 -18.36 -5.41 10.05
CA MET A 1 -17.88 -6.46 9.10
C MET A 1 -16.76 -5.94 8.20
N SER A 2 -16.76 -4.66 7.80
CA SER A 2 -15.68 -4.07 6.99
C SER A 2 -14.33 -3.95 7.73
N ASP A 3 -14.34 -3.69 9.03
CA ASP A 3 -13.14 -3.49 9.85
C ASP A 3 -12.23 -4.72 9.90
N GLN A 4 -12.80 -5.92 9.97
CA GLN A 4 -12.02 -7.16 10.01
C GLN A 4 -11.25 -7.39 8.69
N ARG A 5 -11.86 -7.03 7.56
CA ARG A 5 -11.24 -7.17 6.25
C ARG A 5 -10.16 -6.10 6.04
N GLN A 6 -10.39 -4.86 6.48
CA GLN A 6 -9.35 -3.82 6.49
C GLN A 6 -8.16 -4.20 7.36
N ALA A 7 -8.41 -4.69 8.58
CA ALA A 7 -7.34 -5.18 9.47
C ALA A 7 -6.56 -6.33 8.84
N TRP A 8 -7.23 -7.24 8.13
CA TRP A 8 -6.57 -8.29 7.37
C TRP A 8 -5.68 -7.74 6.26
N PHE A 9 -6.17 -6.80 5.46
CA PHE A 9 -5.37 -6.15 4.40
C PHE A 9 -4.14 -5.45 4.95
N ALA A 10 -4.32 -4.64 6.00
CA ALA A 10 -3.22 -3.95 6.67
C ALA A 10 -2.15 -4.94 7.12
N ARG A 11 -2.56 -6.05 7.74
CA ARG A 11 -1.65 -7.08 8.23
C ARG A 11 -0.95 -7.86 7.12
N VAL A 12 -1.62 -8.13 6.00
CA VAL A 12 -1.00 -8.79 4.85
C VAL A 12 0.05 -7.89 4.20
N VAL A 13 -0.26 -6.62 4.00
CA VAL A 13 0.68 -5.64 3.44
C VAL A 13 1.85 -5.42 4.39
N GLU A 14 1.59 -5.24 5.68
CA GLU A 14 2.61 -5.11 6.72
C GLU A 14 3.52 -6.34 6.77
N SER A 15 2.94 -7.54 6.83
CA SER A 15 3.70 -8.80 6.84
C SER A 15 4.51 -8.97 5.56
N GLY A 16 3.96 -8.64 4.40
CA GLY A 16 4.67 -8.73 3.13
C GLY A 16 5.83 -7.76 3.04
N LEU A 17 5.69 -6.54 3.55
CA LEU A 17 6.79 -5.57 3.67
C LEU A 17 7.85 -6.03 4.67
N GLN A 18 7.45 -6.53 5.85
CA GLN A 18 8.36 -7.02 6.90
C GLN A 18 9.17 -8.23 6.45
N ASN A 19 8.54 -9.17 5.73
CA ASN A 19 9.20 -10.36 5.18
C ASN A 19 9.91 -10.08 3.85
N GLN A 20 9.96 -8.82 3.40
CA GLN A 20 10.55 -8.40 2.11
C GLN A 20 9.97 -9.15 0.90
N ILE A 21 8.75 -9.68 1.03
CA ILE A 21 7.98 -10.29 -0.06
C ILE A 21 7.45 -9.18 -0.97
N PHE A 22 7.02 -8.07 -0.38
CA PHE A 22 6.54 -6.89 -1.10
C PHE A 22 7.55 -5.76 -0.97
N ASN A 23 7.80 -5.02 -2.06
CA ASN A 23 8.48 -3.75 -1.94
C ASN A 23 7.49 -2.61 -1.76
N PRO A 24 7.92 -1.50 -1.13
CA PRO A 24 7.17 -0.26 -1.04
C PRO A 24 6.60 0.22 -2.38
N ALA A 25 7.40 0.08 -3.45
CA ALA A 25 6.98 0.43 -4.82
C ALA A 25 5.85 -0.44 -5.35
N ASP A 26 5.78 -1.71 -4.95
CA ASP A 26 4.75 -2.65 -5.42
C ASP A 26 3.40 -2.35 -4.75
N VAL A 27 3.43 -2.02 -3.46
CA VAL A 27 2.23 -1.61 -2.72
C VAL A 27 1.66 -0.29 -3.26
N LEU A 28 2.52 0.59 -3.76
CA LEU A 28 2.12 1.86 -4.36
C LEU A 28 1.86 1.79 -5.87
N ALA A 29 2.09 0.64 -6.52
CA ALA A 29 1.92 0.48 -7.96
C ALA A 29 0.46 0.73 -8.40
N HIS A 30 -0.51 0.29 -7.59
CA HIS A 30 -1.93 0.50 -7.84
C HIS A 30 -2.55 1.62 -6.98
N ALA A 31 -1.90 2.01 -5.88
CA ALA A 31 -2.23 3.20 -5.12
C ALA A 31 -1.61 4.44 -5.79
N THR A 32 -2.04 4.71 -7.03
CA THR A 32 -1.56 5.85 -7.82
C THR A 32 -1.84 7.18 -7.12
N PRO A 33 -1.12 8.26 -7.45
CA PRO A 33 -1.34 9.57 -6.86
C PRO A 33 -2.80 10.05 -6.97
N ASP A 34 -3.49 9.68 -8.06
CA ASP A 34 -4.90 9.99 -8.28
C ASP A 34 -5.82 9.24 -7.29
N VAL A 35 -5.61 7.93 -7.11
CA VAL A 35 -6.35 7.13 -6.12
C VAL A 35 -6.07 7.66 -4.71
N LEU A 36 -4.81 7.96 -4.40
CA LEU A 36 -4.45 8.54 -3.12
C LEU A 36 -5.13 9.89 -2.91
N ALA A 37 -5.15 10.77 -3.91
CA ALA A 37 -5.79 12.09 -3.80
C ALA A 37 -7.32 12.00 -3.63
N ASN A 38 -7.97 11.05 -4.28
CA ASN A 38 -9.42 10.86 -4.22
C ASN A 38 -9.88 10.17 -2.91
N HIS A 39 -9.03 9.35 -2.29
CA HIS A 39 -9.41 8.52 -1.15
C HIS A 39 -8.76 8.91 0.17
N LEU A 40 -7.60 9.57 0.16
CA LEU A 40 -6.97 10.05 1.39
C LEU A 40 -7.51 11.42 1.79
N PRO A 41 -7.65 11.65 3.11
CA PRO A 41 -7.93 12.97 3.63
C PRO A 41 -6.79 13.95 3.33
N PRO A 42 -7.10 15.24 3.17
CA PRO A 42 -6.12 16.28 2.83
C PRO A 42 -4.99 16.40 3.85
N ASP A 43 -5.25 16.09 5.14
CA ASP A 43 -4.22 16.04 6.18
C ASP A 43 -3.11 15.02 5.88
N LEU A 44 -3.46 13.83 5.39
CA LEU A 44 -2.45 12.81 5.05
C LEU A 44 -1.70 13.19 3.77
N LEU A 45 -2.40 13.73 2.76
CA LEU A 45 -1.75 14.22 1.53
C LEU A 45 -0.73 15.32 1.84
N SER A 46 -1.09 16.28 2.70
CA SER A 46 -0.16 17.30 3.18
C SER A 46 1.07 16.71 3.86
N LYS A 47 0.88 15.65 4.69
CA LYS A 47 2.02 14.97 5.31
C LYS A 47 2.92 14.28 4.29
N VAL A 48 2.34 13.59 3.30
CA VAL A 48 3.09 12.92 2.22
C VAL A 48 3.89 13.94 1.41
N LEU A 49 3.27 15.05 1.04
CA LEU A 49 3.94 16.16 0.34
C LEU A 49 5.05 16.77 1.19
N THR A 50 4.80 16.99 2.48
CA THR A 50 5.80 17.53 3.41
C THR A 50 6.98 16.58 3.55
N ALA A 51 6.74 15.28 3.71
CA ALA A 51 7.78 14.26 3.80
C ALA A 51 8.60 14.19 2.50
N SER A 52 7.92 14.25 1.35
CA SER A 52 8.58 14.25 0.02
C SER A 52 9.42 15.50 -0.20
N LEU A 53 8.91 16.67 0.20
CA LEU A 53 9.63 17.94 0.10
C LEU A 53 10.84 17.98 1.04
N ALA A 54 10.68 17.51 2.29
CA ALA A 54 11.77 17.42 3.26
C ALA A 54 12.87 16.45 2.80
N ALA A 55 12.50 15.36 2.13
CA ALA A 55 13.45 14.40 1.57
C ALA A 55 14.06 14.84 0.23
N GLY A 56 13.48 15.84 -0.45
CA GLY A 56 13.88 16.26 -1.79
C GLY A 56 13.54 15.24 -2.90
N SER A 57 12.82 14.16 -2.57
CA SER A 57 12.39 13.13 -3.49
C SER A 57 11.16 12.39 -2.95
N MET A 58 10.22 12.07 -3.82
CA MET A 58 9.03 11.29 -3.48
C MET A 58 9.31 9.82 -3.74
N THR A 59 9.87 9.13 -2.74
CA THR A 59 10.11 7.68 -2.82
C THR A 59 8.97 6.87 -2.20
N PRO A 60 8.70 5.66 -2.72
CA PRO A 60 7.64 4.78 -2.20
C PRO A 60 7.77 4.47 -0.70
N GLU A 61 9.01 4.34 -0.23
CA GLU A 61 9.34 4.13 1.19
C GLU A 61 8.85 5.27 2.07
N ARG A 62 9.10 6.53 1.67
CA ARG A 62 8.67 7.72 2.42
C ARG A 62 7.16 7.87 2.45
N VAL A 63 6.52 7.53 1.34
CA VAL A 63 5.05 7.53 1.27
C VAL A 63 4.51 6.50 2.26
N LEU A 64 5.08 5.30 2.35
CA LEU A 64 4.65 4.27 3.30
C LEU A 64 5.00 4.57 4.77
N GLU A 65 6.06 5.33 5.05
CA GLU A 65 6.33 5.86 6.39
C GLU A 65 5.23 6.82 6.86
N THR A 66 4.63 7.57 5.92
CA THR A 66 3.59 8.55 6.22
C THR A 66 2.19 7.95 6.14
N VAL A 67 1.98 7.05 5.18
CA VAL A 67 0.73 6.36 4.87
C VAL A 67 0.94 4.88 5.18
N THR A 68 0.72 4.52 6.44
CA THR A 68 0.92 3.14 6.91
C THR A 68 -0.06 2.18 6.22
N PRO A 69 0.24 0.86 6.20
CA PRO A 69 -0.67 -0.17 5.70
C PRO A 69 -2.07 -0.10 6.30
N GLU A 70 -2.19 0.31 7.57
CA GLU A 70 -3.48 0.51 8.24
C GLU A 70 -4.27 1.69 7.66
N LEU A 71 -3.61 2.81 7.39
CA LEU A 71 -4.24 3.97 6.75
C LEU A 71 -4.64 3.64 5.31
N LEU A 72 -3.78 2.92 4.59
CA LEU A 72 -4.12 2.43 3.25
C LEU A 72 -5.37 1.55 3.32
N ALA A 73 -5.41 0.58 4.23
CA ALA A 73 -6.55 -0.30 4.39
C ALA A 73 -7.83 0.45 4.75
N LYS A 74 -7.70 1.50 5.57
CA LYS A 74 -8.84 2.31 6.04
C LYS A 74 -9.43 3.21 4.96
N HIS A 75 -8.58 3.82 4.15
CA HIS A 75 -8.98 4.87 3.21
C HIS A 75 -9.14 4.37 1.77
N LEU A 76 -8.36 3.37 1.34
CA LEU A 76 -8.46 2.87 -0.02
C LEU A 76 -9.57 1.83 -0.18
N PRO A 77 -10.17 1.76 -1.38
CA PRO A 77 -11.10 0.70 -1.72
C PRO A 77 -10.39 -0.66 -1.73
N HIS A 78 -11.12 -1.69 -1.30
CA HIS A 78 -10.59 -3.05 -1.20
C HIS A 78 -10.08 -3.61 -2.53
N GLU A 79 -10.66 -3.21 -3.65
CA GLU A 79 -10.24 -3.66 -4.98
C GLU A 79 -8.83 -3.16 -5.31
N VAL A 80 -8.49 -1.92 -4.94
CA VAL A 80 -7.15 -1.37 -5.15
C VAL A 80 -6.15 -2.06 -4.22
N LEU A 81 -6.48 -2.23 -2.94
CA LEU A 81 -5.60 -2.93 -1.99
C LEU A 81 -5.32 -4.36 -2.44
N TRP A 82 -6.34 -5.07 -2.92
CA TRP A 82 -6.19 -6.40 -3.48
C TRP A 82 -5.29 -6.39 -4.72
N ALA A 83 -5.46 -5.42 -5.63
CA ALA A 83 -4.61 -5.28 -6.81
C ALA A 83 -3.14 -4.99 -6.41
N CYS A 84 -2.90 -4.13 -5.41
CA CYS A 84 -1.56 -3.90 -4.85
C CYS A 84 -0.92 -5.21 -4.37
N ILE A 85 -1.64 -5.99 -3.57
CA ILE A 85 -1.15 -7.25 -3.03
C ILE A 85 -0.93 -8.28 -4.14
N ALA A 86 -1.86 -8.39 -5.09
CA ALA A 86 -1.76 -9.33 -6.20
C ALA A 86 -0.55 -9.01 -7.11
N ALA A 87 -0.33 -7.75 -7.42
CA ALA A 87 0.83 -7.30 -8.19
C ALA A 87 2.14 -7.56 -7.43
N ALA A 88 2.16 -7.24 -6.13
CA ALA A 88 3.33 -7.50 -5.28
C ALA A 88 3.62 -9.01 -5.15
N ALA A 89 2.60 -9.84 -4.97
CA ALA A 89 2.72 -11.30 -4.92
C ALA A 89 3.19 -11.89 -6.26
N ALA A 90 2.65 -11.41 -7.39
CA ALA A 90 3.07 -11.82 -8.72
C ALA A 90 4.55 -11.50 -8.97
N ARG A 91 5.01 -10.30 -8.55
CA ARG A 91 6.42 -9.90 -8.59
C ARG A 91 7.31 -10.73 -7.69
N ALA A 92 6.82 -11.09 -6.49
CA ALA A 92 7.53 -11.93 -5.54
C ALA A 92 7.70 -13.39 -6.01
N GLY A 93 7.18 -13.74 -7.19
CA GLY A 93 7.24 -15.12 -7.69
C GLY A 93 6.30 -16.05 -6.94
N VAL A 94 5.30 -15.52 -6.21
CA VAL A 94 4.17 -16.31 -5.70
C VAL A 94 3.26 -16.60 -6.89
N THR A 95 3.79 -17.35 -7.86
CA THR A 95 3.00 -17.91 -8.94
C THR A 95 2.25 -19.07 -8.32
N ASN A 96 0.92 -19.05 -8.44
CA ASN A 96 0.02 -20.12 -8.06
C ASN A 96 0.68 -21.48 -8.33
N VAL A 97 1.16 -22.16 -7.29
CA VAL A 97 1.43 -23.58 -7.41
C VAL A 97 0.04 -24.17 -7.53
N VAL A 98 -0.41 -24.29 -8.78
CA VAL A 98 -1.53 -25.14 -9.16
C VAL A 98 -1.22 -26.51 -8.61
N VAL A 99 -1.70 -26.79 -7.39
CA VAL A 99 -1.84 -28.14 -6.85
C VAL A 99 -2.78 -28.84 -7.82
N SER A 100 -2.15 -29.54 -8.77
CA SER A 100 -2.79 -30.48 -9.68
C SER A 100 -2.94 -31.83 -8.99
#